data_AF-A0A7V2I131-F1
#
_entry.id   AF-A0A7V2I131-F1
#
_cell.length_a   1.000
_cell.length_b   1.000
_cell.length_c   1.000
_cell.angle_alpha   90.00
_cell.angle_beta   90.00
_cell.angle_gamma   90.00
#
_symmetry.space_group_name_H-M   'P 1'
#
loop_
_entity.id
_entity.type
_entity.pdbx_description
1 polymer ?
#
loop_
_entity_poly.entity_id
_entity_poly.type
_entity_poly.pdbx_seq_one_letter_code
_entity_poly.pdbx_strand_id
1 'polypeptide(L)'
;MLVFLFGCLDAQTSSKLNEEKLNEFIKKNLKNYQLFQKPIIRKQYKNFVLVDFAYAGATGNYSVLVINKNNNFQIAKLKNKEIKNAIFLIASGGAGRYSSYVELNDKLKIFEYSIYGNNDDYCKVEVYNFKKSYFIYDEISSDLERKNYCKKICDILSIESKACSNFKSRK
;
A
#
# COMPACT_ATOMS: atom_id res chain seq x y z
N MET A 1 4.54 -52.03 -23.44
CA MET A 1 3.71 -50.81 -23.31
C MET A 1 4.22 -50.05 -22.09
N LEU A 2 5.02 -49.00 -22.30
CA LEU A 2 5.60 -48.19 -21.23
C LEU A 2 4.52 -47.29 -20.63
N VAL A 3 4.24 -47.44 -19.34
CA VAL A 3 3.41 -46.49 -18.59
C VAL A 3 4.28 -45.31 -18.22
N PHE A 4 4.06 -44.17 -18.88
CA PHE A 4 4.72 -42.91 -18.56
C PHE A 4 4.19 -42.37 -17.23
N LEU A 5 5.02 -42.43 -16.19
CA LEU A 5 4.91 -41.62 -14.98
C LEU A 5 5.31 -40.18 -15.33
N PHE A 6 4.32 -39.35 -15.68
CA PHE A 6 4.46 -37.89 -15.69
C PHE A 6 3.32 -37.24 -14.90
N GLY A 7 3.39 -37.43 -13.58
CA GLY A 7 2.80 -36.47 -12.65
C GLY A 7 3.84 -35.40 -12.37
N CYS A 8 3.76 -34.28 -13.10
CA CYS A 8 4.60 -33.11 -12.87
C CYS A 8 4.54 -32.69 -11.40
N LEU A 9 5.73 -32.62 -10.78
CA LEU A 9 5.96 -31.75 -9.64
C LEU A 9 5.55 -30.33 -10.01
N ASP A 10 4.52 -29.82 -9.34
CA ASP A 10 4.44 -28.41 -8.97
C ASP A 10 3.83 -28.34 -7.57
N ALA A 11 4.54 -28.94 -6.61
CA ALA A 11 4.39 -28.54 -5.23
C ALA A 11 4.91 -27.10 -5.14
N GLN A 12 4.01 -26.15 -5.39
CA GLN A 12 4.24 -24.73 -5.14
C GLN A 12 4.26 -24.54 -3.61
N THR A 13 5.31 -25.05 -2.96
CA THR A 13 5.63 -24.74 -1.58
C THR A 13 6.01 -23.28 -1.55
N SER A 14 5.02 -22.39 -1.35
CA SER A 14 5.32 -21.06 -0.86
C SER A 14 6.09 -21.26 0.44
N SER A 15 7.41 -21.04 0.43
CA SER A 15 8.21 -21.21 1.64
C SER A 15 7.57 -20.35 2.72
N LYS A 16 7.27 -20.93 3.89
CA LYS A 16 6.69 -20.20 5.01
C LYS A 16 7.53 -18.95 5.27
N LEU A 17 6.87 -17.81 5.46
CA LEU A 17 7.53 -16.55 5.78
C LEU A 17 8.29 -16.70 7.10
N ASN A 18 9.58 -16.38 7.09
CA ASN A 18 10.42 -16.33 8.27
C ASN A 18 10.28 -14.95 8.92
N GLU A 19 9.43 -14.86 9.94
CA GLU A 19 9.12 -13.61 10.63
C GLU A 19 10.30 -13.04 11.43
N GLU A 20 11.18 -13.90 11.96
CA GLU A 20 12.38 -13.46 12.69
C GLU A 20 13.34 -12.74 11.76
N LYS A 21 13.63 -13.36 10.61
CA LYS A 21 14.47 -12.76 9.57
C LYS A 21 13.84 -11.49 9.00
N LEU A 22 12.52 -11.44 8.88
CA LEU A 22 11.81 -10.22 8.49
C LEU A 22 11.96 -9.12 9.55
N ASN A 23 11.84 -9.45 10.84
CA ASN A 23 12.03 -8.51 11.94
C ASN A 23 13.45 -7.93 11.94
N GLU A 24 14.47 -8.77 11.80
CA GLU A 24 15.87 -8.34 11.67
C GLU A 24 16.07 -7.42 10.46
N PHE A 25 15.49 -7.79 9.32
CA PHE A 25 15.53 -6.98 8.10
C PHE A 25 14.93 -5.59 8.32
N ILE A 26 13.76 -5.51 8.95
CA ILE A 26 13.08 -4.25 9.27
C ILE A 26 13.93 -3.40 10.21
N LYS A 27 14.42 -3.98 11.32
CA LYS A 27 15.28 -3.29 12.29
C LYS A 27 16.54 -2.71 11.66
N LYS A 28 17.19 -3.46 10.77
CA LYS A 28 18.40 -3.01 10.09
C LYS A 28 18.15 -1.85 9.13
N ASN A 29 17.08 -1.91 8.33
CA ASN A 29 16.86 -0.98 7.22
C ASN A 29 16.00 0.24 7.57
N LEU A 30 15.21 0.18 8.64
CA LEU A 30 14.25 1.22 9.04
C LEU A 30 14.55 1.80 10.44
N LYS A 31 15.79 1.65 10.93
CA LYS A 31 16.23 2.10 12.26
C LYS A 31 16.01 3.57 12.61
N ASN A 32 15.72 4.42 11.62
CA ASN A 32 15.48 5.85 11.82
C ASN A 32 14.04 6.16 12.27
N TYR A 33 13.18 5.14 12.40
CA TYR A 33 11.82 5.26 12.91
C TYR A 33 11.72 4.70 14.33
N GLN A 34 10.70 5.12 15.08
CA GLN A 34 10.37 4.49 16.36
C GLN A 34 9.71 3.12 16.12
N LEU A 35 10.55 2.10 15.99
CA LEU A 35 10.14 0.76 15.59
C LEU A 35 9.29 0.06 16.65
N PHE A 36 8.38 -0.81 16.19
CA PHE A 36 7.77 -1.83 17.03
C PHE A 36 8.82 -2.84 17.49
N GLN A 37 8.58 -3.47 18.65
CA GLN A 37 9.40 -4.59 19.10
C GLN A 37 9.34 -5.78 18.12
N LYS A 38 8.13 -6.04 17.61
CA LYS A 38 7.84 -6.99 16.53
C LYS A 38 6.95 -6.30 15.49
N PRO A 39 7.32 -6.30 14.20
CA PRO A 39 6.48 -5.74 13.15
C PRO A 39 5.19 -6.56 12.96
N ILE A 40 4.14 -5.92 12.48
CA ILE A 40 2.83 -6.54 12.25
C ILE A 40 2.67 -6.81 10.76
N ILE A 41 2.50 -8.08 10.38
CA ILE A 41 2.24 -8.45 9.00
C ILE A 41 0.77 -8.15 8.69
N ARG A 42 0.51 -7.11 7.90
CA ARG A 42 -0.86 -6.76 7.50
C ARG A 42 -1.42 -7.73 6.48
N LYS A 43 -0.60 -8.04 5.46
CA LYS A 43 -1.02 -8.88 4.34
C LYS A 43 0.20 -9.46 3.63
N GLN A 44 0.10 -10.74 3.30
CA GLN A 44 1.06 -11.44 2.47
C GLN A 44 0.49 -11.65 1.07
N TYR A 45 1.29 -11.33 0.07
CA TYR A 45 1.04 -11.55 -1.36
C TYR A 45 2.08 -12.54 -1.88
N LYS A 46 1.92 -13.04 -3.12
CA LYS A 46 2.80 -14.06 -3.70
C LYS A 46 4.29 -13.75 -3.52
N ASN A 47 4.70 -12.53 -3.87
CA ASN A 47 6.10 -12.08 -3.80
C ASN A 47 6.30 -10.83 -2.92
N PHE A 48 5.28 -10.44 -2.15
CA PHE A 48 5.32 -9.21 -1.37
C PHE A 48 4.71 -9.41 0.01
N VAL A 49 5.15 -8.62 0.98
CA VAL A 49 4.56 -8.57 2.32
C VAL A 49 4.39 -7.10 2.69
N LEU A 50 3.18 -6.70 3.07
CA LEU A 50 2.91 -5.39 3.64
C LEU A 50 3.00 -5.50 5.17
N VAL A 51 3.84 -4.66 5.76
CA VAL A 51 4.26 -4.78 7.16
C VAL A 51 4.16 -3.43 7.85
N ASP A 52 3.43 -3.35 8.96
CA ASP A 52 3.48 -2.19 9.86
C ASP A 52 4.71 -2.34 10.76
N PHE A 53 5.52 -1.29 10.83
CA PHE A 53 6.84 -1.36 11.49
C PHE A 53 7.10 -0.28 12.54
N ALA A 54 6.33 0.82 12.54
CA ALA A 54 6.49 1.91 13.49
C ALA A 54 5.17 2.67 13.71
N TYR A 55 5.06 3.36 14.85
CA TYR A 55 3.92 4.24 15.13
C TYR A 55 4.04 5.54 14.31
N ALA A 56 2.90 6.02 13.81
CA ALA A 56 2.78 7.30 13.13
C ALA A 56 1.74 8.19 13.85
N GLY A 57 1.90 8.32 15.17
CA GLY A 57 0.96 9.02 16.04
C GLY A 57 -0.14 8.10 16.60
N ALA A 58 -1.19 8.70 17.16
CA ALA A 58 -2.24 7.97 17.88
C ALA A 58 -3.15 7.11 16.99
N THR A 59 -3.23 7.41 15.71
CA THR A 59 -4.27 6.88 14.79
C THR A 59 -3.69 6.27 13.51
N GLY A 60 -2.38 6.02 13.49
CA GLY A 60 -1.71 5.52 12.30
C GLY A 60 -0.40 4.79 12.56
N ASN A 61 -0.03 3.97 11.59
CA ASN A 61 1.23 3.25 11.54
C ASN A 61 2.00 3.64 10.29
N TYR A 62 3.34 3.61 10.37
CA TYR A 62 4.16 3.50 9.18
C TYR A 62 4.22 2.05 8.73
N SER A 63 3.93 1.84 7.44
CA SER A 63 3.92 0.53 6.80
C SER A 63 4.93 0.50 5.66
N VAL A 64 5.53 -0.66 5.40
CA VAL A 64 6.47 -0.86 4.30
C VAL A 64 6.05 -2.05 3.46
N LEU A 65 6.14 -1.91 2.15
CA LEU A 65 6.02 -3.04 1.23
C LEU A 65 7.39 -3.68 1.01
N VAL A 66 7.50 -4.96 1.36
CA VAL A 66 8.72 -5.76 1.24
C VAL A 66 8.54 -6.76 0.11
N ILE A 67 9.49 -6.82 -0.83
CA ILE A 67 9.63 -7.92 -1.77
C ILE A 67 10.17 -9.13 -1.00
N ASN A 68 9.45 -10.25 -1.07
CA ASN A 68 9.86 -11.52 -0.47
C ASN A 68 10.06 -12.57 -1.56
N LYS A 69 11.31 -12.97 -1.78
CA LYS A 69 11.66 -14.12 -2.63
C LYS A 69 12.32 -15.17 -1.76
N ASN A 70 11.55 -16.16 -1.29
CA ASN A 70 12.04 -17.26 -0.45
C ASN A 70 12.80 -16.78 0.80
N ASN A 71 12.21 -15.84 1.56
CA ASN A 71 12.82 -15.22 2.73
C ASN A 71 14.10 -14.41 2.42
N ASN A 72 14.31 -14.02 1.17
CA ASN A 72 15.21 -12.93 0.80
C ASN A 72 14.39 -11.65 0.64
N PHE A 73 14.70 -10.66 1.47
CA PHE A 73 13.88 -9.47 1.65
C PHE A 73 14.54 -8.23 1.03
N GLN A 74 13.72 -7.41 0.38
CA GLN A 74 14.11 -6.11 -0.14
C GLN A 74 12.96 -5.12 0.03
N ILE A 75 13.26 -3.87 0.39
CA ILE A 75 12.23 -2.82 0.40
C ILE A 75 11.81 -2.55 -1.04
N ALA A 76 10.52 -2.68 -1.33
CA ALA A 76 9.97 -2.32 -2.63
C ALA A 76 10.19 -0.83 -2.89
N LYS A 77 10.35 -0.46 -4.16
CA LYS A 77 10.64 0.90 -4.57
C LYS A 77 9.52 1.44 -5.45
N LEU A 78 9.11 2.67 -5.19
CA LEU A 78 8.18 3.43 -6.02
C LEU A 78 8.99 4.35 -6.93
N LYS A 79 8.57 4.48 -8.19
CA LYS A 79 9.13 5.41 -9.17
C LYS A 79 8.03 6.36 -9.64
N ASN A 80 8.09 7.60 -9.17
CA ASN A 80 7.26 8.72 -9.60
C ASN A 80 8.11 10.00 -9.58
N LYS A 81 8.60 10.44 -10.75
CA LYS A 81 9.65 11.47 -10.95
C LYS A 81 11.00 11.12 -10.30
N GLU A 82 10.98 10.64 -9.07
CA GLU A 82 12.08 10.14 -8.25
C GLU A 82 11.83 8.69 -7.82
N ILE A 83 12.87 8.03 -7.32
CA ILE A 83 12.77 6.68 -6.75
C ILE A 83 12.77 6.77 -5.22
N LYS A 84 11.74 6.20 -4.59
CA LYS A 84 11.56 6.21 -3.13
C LYS A 84 11.27 4.81 -2.60
N ASN A 85 11.51 4.61 -1.30
CA ASN A 85 11.05 3.41 -0.62
C ASN A 85 9.52 3.39 -0.59
N ALA A 86 8.92 2.22 -0.78
CA ALA A 86 7.49 1.99 -0.64
C ALA A 86 7.12 1.93 0.85
N ILE A 87 7.22 3.09 1.50
CA ILE A 87 6.82 3.33 2.89
C ILE A 87 5.58 4.23 2.84
N PHE A 88 4.59 3.91 3.65
CA PHE A 88 3.28 4.54 3.64
C PHE A 88 2.85 4.88 5.05
N LEU A 89 2.10 5.97 5.20
CA LEU A 89 1.24 6.16 6.36
C LEU A 89 -0.03 5.34 6.12
N ILE A 90 -0.38 4.46 7.07
CA ILE A 90 -1.71 3.84 7.10
C ILE A 90 -2.42 4.34 8.34
N ALA A 91 -3.50 5.10 8.14
CA ALA A 91 -4.18 5.82 9.20
C ALA A 91 -5.66 6.00 8.90
N SER A 92 -6.46 6.23 9.94
CA SER A 92 -7.86 6.64 9.80
C SER A 92 -8.32 7.32 11.07
N GLY A 93 -9.11 8.38 10.95
CA GLY A 93 -9.64 9.03 12.14
C GLY A 93 -10.47 10.27 11.86
N GLY A 94 -10.62 11.10 12.90
CA GLY A 94 -11.37 12.34 12.82
C GLY A 94 -12.83 12.12 12.43
N ALA A 95 -13.50 11.12 12.99
CA ALA A 95 -14.87 10.74 12.59
C ALA A 95 -15.01 10.41 11.09
N GLY A 96 -13.97 9.81 10.50
CA GLY A 96 -13.93 9.44 9.08
C GLY A 96 -13.49 10.57 8.15
N ARG A 97 -13.01 11.69 8.69
CA ARG A 97 -12.57 12.86 7.91
C ARG A 97 -11.20 12.71 7.28
N TYR A 98 -10.37 11.77 7.76
CA TYR A 98 -9.16 11.38 7.03
C TYR A 98 -8.97 9.87 7.05
N SER A 99 -8.33 9.38 5.98
CA SER A 99 -7.85 8.01 5.88
C SER A 99 -6.70 7.91 4.90
N SER A 100 -5.78 6.99 5.18
CA SER A 100 -4.73 6.54 4.26
C SER A 100 -4.63 5.02 4.33
N TYR A 101 -4.64 4.35 3.19
CA TYR A 101 -4.45 2.91 3.11
C TYR A 101 -3.87 2.47 1.76
N VAL A 102 -3.39 1.23 1.73
CA VAL A 102 -2.70 0.63 0.58
C VAL A 102 -3.34 -0.70 0.21
N GLU A 103 -3.52 -0.92 -1.08
CA GLU A 103 -3.97 -2.18 -1.65
C GLU A 103 -2.95 -2.67 -2.70
N LEU A 104 -2.68 -3.97 -2.71
CA LEU A 104 -1.86 -4.59 -3.75
C LEU A 104 -2.59 -5.80 -4.30
N ASN A 105 -3.29 -5.62 -5.41
CA ASN A 105 -3.83 -6.71 -6.21
C ASN A 105 -2.96 -6.84 -7.47
N ASP A 106 -3.51 -6.58 -8.66
CA ASP A 106 -2.74 -6.54 -9.91
C ASP A 106 -1.82 -5.30 -9.98
N LYS A 107 -2.25 -4.21 -9.35
CA LYS A 107 -1.51 -2.95 -9.23
C LYS A 107 -1.42 -2.57 -7.75
N LEU A 108 -0.36 -1.84 -7.41
CA LEU A 108 -0.27 -1.17 -6.11
C LEU A 108 -1.12 0.10 -6.18
N LYS A 109 -2.07 0.25 -5.28
CA LYS A 109 -2.91 1.44 -5.14
C LYS A 109 -2.72 2.03 -3.76
N ILE A 110 -2.54 3.34 -3.70
CA ILE A 110 -2.40 4.12 -2.47
C ILE A 110 -3.54 5.12 -2.46
N PHE A 111 -4.35 5.09 -1.42
CA PHE A 111 -5.53 5.94 -1.26
C PHE A 111 -5.31 6.83 -0.04
N GLU A 112 -5.57 8.12 -0.19
CA GLU A 112 -5.39 9.09 0.89
C GLU A 112 -6.42 10.22 0.76
N TYR A 113 -7.05 10.61 1.86
CA TYR A 113 -7.83 11.84 1.92
C TYR A 113 -7.78 12.48 3.31
N SER A 114 -8.01 13.78 3.33
CA SER A 114 -8.30 14.58 4.52
C SER A 114 -9.32 15.64 4.10
N ILE A 115 -10.54 15.57 4.64
CA ILE A 115 -11.68 16.42 4.24
C ILE A 115 -12.39 16.90 5.50
N TYR A 116 -12.19 18.16 5.85
CA TYR A 116 -12.75 18.86 7.01
C TYR A 116 -13.61 20.08 6.62
N GLY A 117 -13.72 20.40 5.34
CA GLY A 117 -14.44 21.57 4.83
C GLY A 117 -13.58 22.83 4.76
N ASN A 118 -12.26 22.69 4.68
CA ASN A 118 -11.32 23.82 4.62
C ASN A 118 -10.48 23.79 3.33
N ASN A 119 -9.61 24.79 3.17
CA ASN A 119 -8.80 24.97 1.96
C ASN A 119 -7.68 23.92 1.79
N ASP A 120 -7.29 23.25 2.87
CA ASP A 120 -6.23 22.24 2.88
C ASP A 120 -6.74 20.82 2.62
N ASP A 121 -8.06 20.69 2.45
CA ASP A 121 -8.68 19.42 2.12
C ASP A 121 -8.10 18.84 0.83
N TYR A 122 -7.86 17.54 0.83
CA TYR A 122 -7.37 16.81 -0.33
C TYR A 122 -7.96 15.40 -0.41
N CYS A 123 -7.97 14.87 -1.63
CA CYS A 123 -8.20 13.46 -1.90
C CYS A 123 -7.28 13.03 -3.05
N LYS A 124 -6.52 11.96 -2.83
CA LYS A 124 -5.46 11.48 -3.70
C LYS A 124 -5.57 9.97 -3.86
N VAL A 125 -5.29 9.53 -5.08
CA VAL A 125 -5.06 8.12 -5.37
C VAL A 125 -3.88 8.02 -6.31
N GLU A 126 -2.94 7.13 -5.97
CA GLU A 126 -1.80 6.80 -6.80
C GLU A 126 -1.81 5.32 -7.13
N VAL A 127 -1.61 5.00 -8.40
CA VAL A 127 -1.60 3.64 -8.93
C VAL A 127 -0.25 3.37 -9.56
N TYR A 128 0.31 2.19 -9.26
CA TYR A 128 1.62 1.79 -9.75
C TYR A 128 1.61 0.37 -10.34
N ASN A 129 2.30 0.21 -11.46
CA ASN A 129 2.54 -1.08 -12.10
C ASN A 129 3.91 -1.64 -11.70
N PHE A 130 3.96 -2.93 -11.32
CA PHE A 130 5.23 -3.58 -11.03
C PHE A 130 5.98 -3.95 -12.33
N LYS A 131 7.15 -3.34 -12.57
CA LYS A 131 8.02 -3.57 -13.73
C LYS A 131 9.48 -3.60 -13.31
N LYS A 132 10.22 -4.64 -13.71
CA LYS A 132 11.69 -4.75 -13.51
C LYS A 132 12.15 -4.34 -12.10
N SER A 133 11.45 -4.82 -11.07
CA SER A 133 11.73 -4.57 -9.64
C SER A 133 11.25 -3.24 -9.05
N TYR A 134 10.58 -2.39 -9.82
CA TYR A 134 9.99 -1.14 -9.34
C TYR A 134 8.48 -1.12 -9.53
N PHE A 135 7.78 -0.43 -8.64
CA PHE A 135 6.42 0.04 -8.87
C PHE A 135 6.51 1.38 -9.59
N ILE A 136 6.09 1.43 -10.85
CA ILE A 136 6.16 2.61 -11.72
C ILE A 136 4.78 3.27 -11.78
N TYR A 137 4.74 4.57 -11.53
CA TYR A 137 3.51 5.36 -11.53
C TYR A 137 2.74 5.23 -12.85
N ASP A 138 1.43 5.06 -12.74
CA ASP A 138 0.47 4.93 -13.83
C ASP A 138 -0.53 6.09 -13.75
N GLU A 139 -0.24 7.16 -14.49
CA GLU A 139 -1.02 8.41 -14.45
C GLU A 139 -2.47 8.18 -14.86
N ILE A 140 -2.70 7.45 -15.96
CA ILE A 140 -4.05 7.18 -16.49
C ILE A 140 -4.90 6.42 -15.46
N SER A 141 -4.34 5.36 -14.86
CA SER A 141 -5.05 4.58 -13.86
C SER A 141 -5.25 5.37 -12.56
N SER A 142 -4.27 6.19 -12.18
CA SER A 142 -4.35 7.05 -10.99
C SER A 142 -5.47 8.08 -11.12
N ASP A 143 -5.61 8.71 -12.28
CA ASP A 143 -6.66 9.68 -12.55
C ASP A 143 -8.06 9.06 -12.53
N LEU A 144 -8.21 7.88 -13.13
CA LEU A 144 -9.47 7.14 -13.13
C LEU A 144 -9.88 6.72 -11.72
N GLU A 145 -8.96 6.09 -10.97
CA GLU A 145 -9.22 5.63 -9.60
C GLU A 145 -9.48 6.82 -8.67
N ARG A 146 -8.73 7.92 -8.81
CA ARG A 146 -8.94 9.15 -8.03
C ARG A 146 -10.34 9.71 -8.24
N LYS A 147 -10.81 9.83 -9.49
CA LYS A 147 -12.17 10.31 -9.78
C LYS A 147 -13.24 9.47 -9.08
N ASN A 148 -13.15 8.15 -9.20
CA ASN A 148 -14.14 7.24 -8.62
C ASN A 148 -14.09 7.23 -7.09
N TYR A 149 -12.90 7.11 -6.53
CA TYR A 149 -12.67 7.06 -5.09
C TYR A 149 -13.08 8.38 -4.41
N CYS A 150 -12.58 9.51 -4.91
CA CYS A 150 -12.84 10.81 -4.30
C CYS A 150 -14.32 11.19 -4.40
N LYS A 151 -15.00 10.88 -5.51
CA LYS A 151 -16.46 11.04 -5.61
C LYS A 151 -17.17 10.27 -4.50
N LYS A 152 -16.86 8.98 -4.33
CA LYS A 152 -17.48 8.13 -3.30
C LYS A 152 -17.27 8.70 -1.89
N ILE A 153 -16.05 9.12 -1.56
CA ILE A 153 -15.76 9.70 -0.23
C ILE A 153 -16.52 11.03 -0.04
N CYS A 154 -16.53 11.90 -1.03
CA CYS A 154 -17.24 13.18 -0.97
C CYS A 154 -18.75 12.99 -0.81
N ASP A 155 -19.35 12.02 -1.50
CA ASP A 155 -20.77 11.68 -1.36
C ASP A 155 -21.08 11.18 0.07
N ILE A 156 -20.23 10.31 0.63
CA ILE A 156 -20.38 9.80 2.01
C ILE A 156 -20.25 10.91 3.05
N LEU A 157 -19.24 11.77 2.92
CA LEU A 157 -18.95 12.80 3.90
C LEU A 157 -19.91 13.99 3.82
N SER A 158 -20.52 14.22 2.66
CA SER A 158 -21.47 15.31 2.40
C SER A 158 -20.98 16.68 2.89
N ILE A 159 -19.66 16.92 2.84
CA ILE A 159 -19.02 18.19 3.21
C ILE A 159 -18.78 19.04 1.96
N GLU A 160 -18.99 20.34 2.10
CA GLU A 160 -18.51 21.31 1.12
C GLU A 160 -17.01 21.50 1.27
N SER A 161 -16.26 21.09 0.24
CA SER A 161 -14.81 21.13 0.24
C SER A 161 -14.30 21.34 -1.18
N LYS A 162 -13.17 22.05 -1.32
CA LYS A 162 -12.47 22.18 -2.60
C LYS A 162 -11.99 20.83 -3.14
N ALA A 163 -11.66 19.87 -2.26
CA ALA A 163 -11.34 18.51 -2.68
C ALA A 163 -12.54 17.79 -3.33
N CYS A 164 -13.77 18.22 -2.99
CA CYS A 164 -15.02 17.62 -3.44
C CYS A 164 -15.73 18.41 -4.54
N SER A 165 -15.34 19.66 -4.80
CA SER A 165 -16.06 20.56 -5.73
C SER A 165 -16.07 20.04 -7.17
N ASN A 166 -15.02 19.34 -7.59
CA ASN A 166 -14.90 18.79 -8.95
C ASN A 166 -15.62 17.44 -9.15
N PHE A 167 -16.17 16.86 -8.09
CA PHE A 167 -16.74 15.50 -8.12
C PHE A 167 -18.24 15.43 -7.78
N LYS A 168 -18.85 16.56 -7.36
CA LYS A 168 -20.30 16.64 -7.16
C LYS A 168 -21.00 16.44 -8.50
N SER A 169 -21.86 15.43 -8.61
CA SER A 169 -22.85 15.37 -9.69
C SER A 169 -23.79 16.56 -9.54
N ARG A 170 -24.03 17.31 -10.62
CA ARG A 170 -25.14 18.27 -10.66
C ARG A 170 -26.41 17.49 -10.33
N LYS A 171 -27.03 17.81 -9.19
CA LYS A 171 -28.37 17.34 -8.84
C LYS A 171 -29.37 17.96 -9.81
#